data_AF-A0A2T2WD87-F1
#
_entry.id   AF-A0A2T2WD87-F1
#
_cell.length_a   1.000
_cell.length_b   1.000
_cell.length_c   1.000
_cell.angle_alpha   90.00
_cell.angle_beta   90.00
_cell.angle_gamma   90.00
#
_symmetry.space_group_name_H-M   'P 1'
#
loop_
_entity.id
_entity.type
_entity.pdbx_description
1 polymer ?
#
loop_
_entity_poly.entity_id
_entity_poly.type
_entity_poly.pdbx_seq_one_letter_code
_entity_poly.pdbx_strand_id
1 'polypeptide(L)'
;MTGLVWYATAQVERYAPSPPSANLAPHPNFNRVCAVIGEASSACTAATVSALDQARRDEGIGPLYLPRTWSKLTPAEQLFVIVNLERTARGEVPITGLTAGLDNVAAAGARSQQDPLVGMPAAPVVSVWARTPGPLASDYDWMYDDGFGGVGRTLNVDCTSAMAPGCWEHRANILAEWRTRLLAGIPGTWYLAAGAAQVTVSVGLPFSGPREESDALLVTAYPSPPTYVYTWRQALAAGAGNPRRGWSPVAPSWLKWVRIGLDADRVPLVMTAVLVAGLSVWTLKRLPLRTVSARSRSRWP
;
A
#
# COMPACT_ATOMS: atom_id res chain seq x y z
N MET A 1 -26.07 -9.75 -27.52
CA MET A 1 -24.72 -10.36 -27.41
C MET A 1 -24.15 -9.90 -26.06
N THR A 2 -24.42 -10.64 -24.99
CA THR A 2 -24.30 -10.16 -23.60
C THR A 2 -23.75 -11.26 -22.68
N GLY A 3 -22.58 -11.82 -22.99
CA GLY A 3 -22.11 -12.99 -22.25
C GLY A 3 -20.61 -13.26 -22.20
N LEU A 4 -19.73 -12.34 -22.62
CA LEU A 4 -18.29 -12.63 -22.76
C LEU A 4 -17.34 -11.71 -21.97
N VAL A 5 -17.84 -10.73 -21.23
CA VAL A 5 -16.98 -9.80 -20.45
C VAL A 5 -16.82 -10.23 -18.98
N TRP A 6 -17.71 -11.09 -18.46
CA TRP A 6 -17.73 -11.49 -17.04
C TRP A 6 -16.74 -12.60 -16.64
N TYR A 7 -15.98 -13.18 -17.57
CA TYR A 7 -15.18 -14.38 -17.28
C TYR A 7 -13.78 -14.11 -16.70
N ALA A 8 -13.29 -12.86 -16.70
CA ALA A 8 -11.96 -12.55 -16.19
C ALA A 8 -11.95 -12.22 -14.68
N THR A 9 -12.93 -11.47 -14.16
CA THR A 9 -12.88 -10.87 -12.81
C THR A 9 -13.24 -11.84 -11.68
N ALA A 10 -14.32 -12.63 -11.82
CA ALA A 10 -14.72 -13.64 -10.81
C ALA A 10 -13.73 -14.82 -10.63
N GLN A 11 -12.63 -14.85 -11.40
CA GLN A 11 -11.55 -15.82 -11.22
C GLN A 11 -10.42 -15.26 -10.37
N VAL A 12 -10.21 -13.94 -10.33
CA VAL A 12 -9.06 -13.32 -9.65
C VAL A 12 -9.17 -13.46 -8.13
N GLU A 13 -10.38 -13.44 -7.56
CA GLU A 13 -10.61 -13.68 -6.13
C GLU A 13 -10.03 -15.03 -5.66
N ARG A 14 -10.08 -16.07 -6.50
CA ARG A 14 -9.47 -17.38 -6.19
C ARG A 14 -7.95 -17.33 -6.21
N TYR A 15 -7.38 -16.27 -6.77
CA TYR A 15 -5.96 -16.06 -6.92
C TYR A 15 -5.45 -14.89 -6.07
N ALA A 16 -6.19 -14.47 -5.05
CA ALA A 16 -5.78 -13.47 -4.09
C ALA A 16 -5.92 -14.00 -2.65
N PRO A 17 -5.30 -13.35 -1.65
CA PRO A 17 -5.57 -13.62 -0.25
C PRO A 17 -7.06 -13.45 0.07
N SER A 18 -7.56 -14.23 1.04
CA SER A 18 -8.95 -14.09 1.49
C SER A 18 -9.24 -12.65 1.93
N PRO A 19 -10.43 -12.11 1.57
CA PRO A 19 -10.77 -10.76 1.96
C PRO A 19 -10.96 -10.65 3.49
N PRO A 20 -10.81 -9.45 4.06
CA PRO A 20 -11.18 -9.22 5.45
C PRO A 20 -12.71 -9.38 5.62
N SER A 21 -13.13 -9.66 6.86
CA SER A 21 -14.54 -9.96 7.17
C SER A 21 -15.46 -8.74 7.16
N ALA A 22 -14.90 -7.53 7.16
CA ALA A 22 -15.64 -6.27 7.21
C ALA A 22 -14.79 -5.13 6.68
N ASN A 23 -15.47 -4.06 6.26
CA ASN A 23 -14.83 -2.80 5.90
C ASN A 23 -14.22 -2.13 7.13
N LEU A 24 -13.17 -1.33 6.90
CA LEU A 24 -12.54 -0.51 7.92
C LEU A 24 -12.86 0.96 7.66
N ALA A 25 -13.67 1.55 8.54
CA ALA A 25 -13.95 2.99 8.47
C ALA A 25 -12.64 3.80 8.62
N PRO A 26 -12.41 4.84 7.80
CA PRO A 26 -11.17 5.59 7.84
C PRO A 26 -10.98 6.33 9.17
N HIS A 27 -9.83 6.11 9.80
CA HIS A 27 -9.42 6.76 11.05
C HIS A 27 -7.98 7.30 10.94
N PRO A 28 -7.79 8.63 10.81
CA PRO A 28 -8.81 9.69 10.80
C PRO A 28 -9.74 9.61 9.57
N ASN A 29 -10.94 10.18 9.69
CA ASN A 29 -11.86 10.29 8.57
C ASN A 29 -11.32 11.32 7.57
N PHE A 30 -10.48 10.85 6.64
CA PHE A 30 -9.83 11.70 5.65
C PHE A 30 -10.84 12.32 4.69
N ASN A 31 -11.94 11.63 4.37
CA ASN A 31 -13.01 12.17 3.52
C ASN A 31 -13.50 13.54 4.02
N ARG A 32 -13.73 13.67 5.33
CA ARG A 32 -14.12 14.96 5.94
C ARG A 32 -13.00 16.00 5.88
N VAL A 33 -11.75 15.59 6.09
CA VAL A 33 -10.59 16.51 6.05
C VAL A 33 -10.40 17.05 4.63
N CYS A 34 -10.36 16.16 3.64
CA CYS A 34 -10.15 16.48 2.23
C CYS A 34 -11.29 17.34 1.67
N ALA A 35 -12.54 17.07 2.04
CA ALA A 35 -13.70 17.87 1.62
C ALA A 35 -13.62 19.34 2.10
N VAL A 36 -13.02 19.60 3.27
CA VAL A 36 -12.92 20.97 3.82
C VAL A 36 -11.68 21.69 3.32
N ILE A 37 -10.54 21.00 3.24
CA ILE A 37 -9.23 21.64 3.05
C ILE A 37 -8.67 21.46 1.63
N GLY A 38 -9.30 20.62 0.81
CA GLY A 38 -8.94 20.30 -0.57
C GLY A 38 -8.10 19.03 -0.71
N GLU A 39 -8.37 18.28 -1.78
CA GLU A 39 -7.82 16.95 -2.07
C GLU A 39 -6.31 16.98 -2.33
N ALA A 40 -5.83 17.99 -3.06
CA ALA A 40 -4.41 18.20 -3.35
C ALA A 40 -3.59 18.75 -2.17
N SER A 41 -4.22 18.98 -1.01
CA SER A 41 -3.53 19.57 0.14
C SER A 41 -2.62 18.54 0.84
N SER A 42 -1.54 19.05 1.43
CA SER A 42 -0.66 18.25 2.29
C SER A 42 -1.36 17.71 3.53
N ALA A 43 -2.38 18.42 4.04
CA ALA A 43 -3.19 17.99 5.17
C ALA A 43 -4.13 16.82 4.80
N CYS A 44 -4.78 16.86 3.63
CA CYS A 44 -5.55 15.72 3.11
C CYS A 44 -4.64 14.51 2.92
N THR A 45 -3.49 14.69 2.23
CA THR A 45 -2.49 13.63 2.04
C THR A 45 -2.07 13.02 3.39
N ALA A 46 -1.76 13.85 4.39
CA ALA A 46 -1.35 13.37 5.71
C ALA A 46 -2.47 12.61 6.45
N ALA A 47 -3.71 13.06 6.34
CA ALA A 47 -4.87 12.38 6.93
C ALA A 47 -5.12 11.02 6.26
N THR A 48 -5.08 10.95 4.93
CA THR A 48 -5.30 9.69 4.20
C THR A 48 -4.18 8.68 4.48
N VAL A 49 -2.91 9.10 4.48
CA VAL A 49 -1.80 8.18 4.85
C VAL A 49 -1.91 7.74 6.31
N SER A 50 -2.38 8.60 7.22
CA SER A 50 -2.61 8.19 8.62
C SER A 50 -3.70 7.13 8.75
N ALA A 51 -4.75 7.23 7.93
CA ALA A 51 -5.83 6.24 7.87
C ALA A 51 -5.35 4.93 7.25
N LEU A 52 -4.62 4.98 6.14
CA LEU A 52 -3.98 3.81 5.53
C LEU A 52 -3.04 3.12 6.52
N ASP A 53 -2.21 3.88 7.24
CA ASP A 53 -1.31 3.32 8.24
C ASP A 53 -2.06 2.68 9.41
N GLN A 54 -3.23 3.19 9.78
CA GLN A 54 -4.10 2.55 10.79
C GLN A 54 -4.68 1.24 10.26
N ALA A 55 -5.27 1.26 9.06
CA ALA A 55 -5.85 0.06 8.45
C ALA A 55 -4.78 -1.04 8.23
N ARG A 56 -3.58 -0.66 7.78
CA ARG A 56 -2.42 -1.56 7.68
C ARG A 56 -2.03 -2.14 9.02
N ARG A 57 -2.00 -1.34 10.09
CA ARG A 57 -1.73 -1.83 11.46
C ARG A 57 -2.75 -2.85 11.92
N ASP A 58 -4.03 -2.66 11.60
CA ASP A 58 -5.10 -3.60 11.96
C ASP A 58 -4.96 -4.94 11.23
N GLU A 59 -4.29 -4.95 10.08
CA GLU A 59 -3.87 -6.17 9.35
C GLU A 59 -2.47 -6.70 9.75
N GLY A 60 -1.81 -6.09 10.73
CA GLY A 60 -0.45 -6.48 11.16
C GLY A 60 0.67 -6.04 10.22
N ILE A 61 0.39 -5.08 9.34
CA ILE A 61 1.31 -4.57 8.32
C ILE A 61 1.91 -3.23 8.78
N GLY A 62 3.20 -3.04 8.50
CA GLY A 62 3.90 -1.79 8.82
C GLY A 62 3.38 -0.57 8.03
N PRO A 63 3.70 0.65 8.49
CA PRO A 63 3.23 1.88 7.84
C PRO A 63 3.78 2.03 6.42
N LEU A 64 3.08 2.82 5.62
CA LEU A 64 3.50 3.28 4.30
C LEU A 64 4.66 4.25 4.43
N TYR A 65 5.61 4.11 3.51
CA TYR A 65 6.66 5.09 3.29
C TYR A 65 6.62 5.52 1.83
N LEU A 66 6.03 6.68 1.57
CA LEU A 66 5.93 7.23 0.22
C LEU A 66 7.29 7.79 -0.23
N PRO A 67 7.57 7.87 -1.54
CA PRO A 67 8.70 8.64 -2.06
C PRO A 67 8.75 10.06 -1.51
N ARG A 68 9.94 10.62 -1.24
CA ARG A 68 10.08 12.04 -0.83
C ARG A 68 9.57 13.01 -1.88
N THR A 69 9.51 12.57 -3.13
CA THR A 69 9.01 13.32 -4.27
C THR A 69 7.54 13.03 -4.55
N TRP A 70 6.77 12.48 -3.60
CA TRP A 70 5.36 12.11 -3.77
C TRP A 70 4.54 13.21 -4.45
N SER A 71 4.64 14.46 -3.97
CA SER A 71 3.90 15.60 -4.51
C SER A 71 4.32 16.02 -5.92
N LYS A 72 5.40 15.45 -6.47
CA LYS A 72 5.87 15.68 -7.84
C LYS A 72 5.50 14.55 -8.79
N LEU A 73 5.01 13.42 -8.25
CA LEU A 73 4.50 12.32 -9.06
C LEU A 73 3.15 12.71 -9.67
N THR A 74 2.92 12.29 -10.90
CA THR A 74 1.59 12.32 -11.51
C THR A 74 0.63 11.40 -10.75
N PRO A 75 -0.70 11.61 -10.83
CA PRO A 75 -1.66 10.70 -10.19
C PRO A 75 -1.49 9.23 -10.60
N ALA A 76 -1.16 8.97 -11.87
CA ALA A 76 -0.85 7.62 -12.37
C ALA A 76 0.35 7.00 -11.65
N GLU A 77 1.44 7.77 -11.50
CA GLU A 77 2.62 7.33 -10.76
C GLU A 77 2.33 7.14 -9.26
N GLN A 78 1.48 7.99 -8.67
CA GLN A 78 1.03 7.84 -7.28
C GLN A 78 0.26 6.54 -7.07
N LEU A 79 -0.74 6.25 -7.92
CA LEU A 79 -1.50 4.98 -7.92
C LEU A 79 -0.56 3.78 -8.06
N PHE A 80 0.36 3.81 -9.03
CA PHE A 80 1.34 2.75 -9.23
C PHE A 80 2.23 2.51 -8.00
N VAL A 81 2.66 3.59 -7.33
CA VAL A 81 3.51 3.48 -6.14
C VAL A 81 2.74 2.89 -4.97
N ILE A 82 1.53 3.38 -4.67
CA ILE A 82 0.77 2.91 -3.51
C ILE A 82 0.37 1.43 -3.67
N VAL A 83 -0.10 1.04 -4.86
CA VAL A 83 -0.43 -0.36 -5.19
C VAL A 83 0.78 -1.28 -5.00
N ASN A 84 1.97 -0.85 -5.44
CA ASN A 84 3.18 -1.64 -5.22
C ASN A 84 3.60 -1.72 -3.75
N LEU A 85 3.35 -0.68 -2.95
CA LEU A 85 3.57 -0.72 -1.50
C LEU A 85 2.60 -1.68 -0.80
N GLU A 86 1.35 -1.75 -1.24
CA GLU A 86 0.37 -2.72 -0.75
C GLU A 86 0.75 -4.16 -1.12
N ARG A 87 1.11 -4.39 -2.39
CA ARG A 87 1.56 -5.70 -2.90
C ARG A 87 2.81 -6.19 -2.17
N THR A 88 3.88 -5.40 -2.18
CA THR A 88 5.17 -5.84 -1.63
C THR A 88 5.15 -6.02 -0.12
N ALA A 89 4.33 -5.26 0.61
CA ALA A 89 4.18 -5.44 2.05
C ALA A 89 3.49 -6.77 2.41
N ARG A 90 2.77 -7.39 1.48
CA ARG A 90 2.12 -8.70 1.62
C ARG A 90 2.88 -9.84 0.92
N GLY A 91 4.11 -9.59 0.48
CA GLY A 91 4.95 -10.60 -0.18
C GLY A 91 4.64 -10.81 -1.66
N GLU A 92 3.73 -10.02 -2.24
CA GLU A 92 3.42 -10.09 -3.65
C GLU A 92 4.51 -9.44 -4.51
N VAL A 93 4.67 -9.97 -5.73
CA VAL A 93 5.59 -9.38 -6.70
C VAL A 93 5.13 -7.96 -7.08
N PRO A 94 6.03 -6.96 -7.11
CA PRO A 94 5.66 -5.64 -7.57
C PRO A 94 5.38 -5.66 -9.08
N ILE A 95 4.49 -4.78 -9.51
CA ILE A 95 4.33 -4.39 -10.90
C ILE A 95 5.62 -3.68 -11.34
N THR A 96 6.20 -4.09 -12.48
CA THR A 96 7.52 -3.61 -12.92
C THR A 96 7.50 -2.11 -13.26
N GLY A 97 6.45 -1.65 -13.93
CA GLY A 97 6.30 -0.26 -14.35
C GLY A 97 4.98 0.05 -15.04
N LEU A 98 4.76 1.34 -15.26
CA LEU A 98 3.69 1.92 -16.06
C LEU A 98 4.05 1.95 -17.54
N THR A 99 3.05 1.84 -18.40
CA THR A 99 3.22 2.00 -19.85
C THR A 99 2.22 3.02 -20.38
N ALA A 100 2.64 3.88 -21.31
CA ALA A 100 1.75 4.90 -21.89
C ALA A 100 0.52 4.29 -22.58
N GLY A 101 0.66 3.11 -23.19
CA GLY A 101 -0.44 2.40 -23.83
C GLY A 101 -1.53 1.99 -22.84
N LEU A 102 -1.15 1.40 -21.72
CA LEU A 102 -2.10 1.03 -20.67
C LEU A 102 -2.62 2.27 -19.93
N ASP A 103 -1.84 3.32 -19.73
CA ASP A 103 -2.31 4.58 -19.13
C ASP A 103 -3.47 5.19 -19.94
N ASN A 104 -3.42 5.10 -21.28
CA ASN A 104 -4.53 5.53 -22.13
C ASN A 104 -5.79 4.70 -21.93
N VAL A 105 -5.65 3.39 -21.69
CA VAL A 105 -6.79 2.50 -21.39
C VAL A 105 -7.37 2.82 -20.02
N ALA A 106 -6.51 3.01 -19.01
CA ALA A 106 -6.93 3.45 -17.68
C ALA A 106 -7.71 4.77 -17.76
N ALA A 107 -7.20 5.74 -18.53
CA ALA A 107 -7.86 7.03 -18.70
C ALA A 107 -9.22 6.90 -19.42
N ALA A 108 -9.39 5.92 -20.31
CA ALA A 108 -10.69 5.64 -20.93
C ALA A 108 -11.69 5.06 -19.93
N GLY A 109 -11.26 4.10 -19.08
CA GLY A 109 -12.07 3.55 -17.99
C GLY A 109 -12.49 4.64 -16.99
N ALA A 110 -11.53 5.44 -16.53
CA ALA A 110 -11.76 6.55 -15.62
C ALA A 110 -12.79 7.56 -16.18
N ARG A 111 -12.66 7.99 -17.46
CA ARG A 111 -13.67 8.89 -18.09
C ARG A 111 -15.05 8.26 -18.18
N SER A 112 -15.10 6.94 -18.31
CA SER A 112 -16.33 6.16 -18.42
C SER A 112 -16.89 5.76 -17.04
N GLN A 113 -16.22 6.15 -15.96
CA GLN A 113 -16.55 5.79 -14.57
C GLN A 113 -16.75 4.28 -14.37
N GLN A 114 -15.83 3.50 -14.94
CA GLN A 114 -15.87 2.04 -14.97
C GLN A 114 -14.44 1.48 -14.93
N ASP A 115 -14.32 0.22 -14.53
CA ASP A 115 -13.07 -0.52 -14.64
C ASP A 115 -12.51 -0.50 -16.07
N PRO A 116 -11.20 -0.26 -16.24
CA PRO A 116 -10.58 -0.29 -17.56
C PRO A 116 -10.72 -1.64 -18.26
N LEU A 117 -11.38 -1.64 -19.41
CA LEU A 117 -11.49 -2.82 -20.26
C LEU A 117 -10.37 -2.83 -21.31
N VAL A 118 -9.64 -3.93 -21.37
CA VAL A 118 -8.75 -4.26 -22.51
C VAL A 118 -9.39 -5.37 -23.32
N GLY A 119 -9.36 -5.23 -24.65
CA GLY A 119 -9.76 -6.32 -25.55
C GLY A 119 -8.95 -7.59 -25.27
N MET A 120 -9.52 -8.76 -25.58
CA MET A 120 -9.01 -10.10 -25.21
C MET A 120 -7.46 -10.18 -25.25
N PRO A 121 -6.79 -10.02 -24.10
CA PRO A 121 -5.35 -10.02 -24.04
C PRO A 121 -4.83 -11.46 -24.07
N ALA A 122 -3.60 -11.63 -24.55
CA ALA A 122 -2.91 -12.93 -24.51
C ALA A 122 -2.51 -13.36 -23.08
N ALA A 123 -2.69 -12.48 -22.09
CA ALA A 123 -2.37 -12.68 -20.69
C ALA A 123 -3.57 -12.28 -19.81
N PRO A 124 -3.65 -12.78 -18.57
CA PRO A 124 -4.61 -12.29 -17.60
C PRO A 124 -4.53 -10.77 -17.43
N VAL A 125 -5.67 -10.17 -17.10
CA VAL A 125 -5.78 -8.75 -16.76
C VAL A 125 -6.66 -8.63 -15.53
N VAL A 126 -6.24 -7.71 -14.66
CA VAL A 126 -7.03 -7.23 -13.52
C VAL A 126 -7.17 -5.71 -13.66
N SER A 127 -8.29 -5.16 -13.22
CA SER A 127 -8.59 -3.74 -13.39
C SER A 127 -9.42 -3.25 -12.23
N VAL A 128 -9.19 -2.03 -11.79
CA VAL A 128 -9.94 -1.40 -10.71
C VAL A 128 -10.22 0.06 -11.04
N TRP A 129 -11.35 0.55 -10.56
CA TRP A 129 -11.79 1.93 -10.69
C TRP A 129 -12.43 2.40 -9.39
N ALA A 130 -12.23 3.66 -9.05
CA ALA A 130 -12.99 4.31 -8.00
C ALA A 130 -13.14 5.81 -8.29
N ARG A 131 -14.17 6.37 -7.68
CA ARG A 131 -14.39 7.82 -7.66
C ARG A 131 -14.16 8.31 -6.23
N THR A 132 -13.00 8.90 -5.99
CA THR A 132 -12.57 9.32 -4.65
C THR A 132 -11.77 10.62 -4.71
N PRO A 133 -11.42 11.22 -3.56
CA PRO A 133 -10.52 12.37 -3.46
C PRO A 133 -9.03 12.10 -3.80
N GLY A 134 -8.75 11.22 -4.77
CA GLY A 134 -7.44 10.99 -5.36
C GLY A 134 -6.76 9.66 -5.01
N PRO A 135 -5.51 9.44 -5.46
CA PRO A 135 -4.92 8.09 -5.53
C PRO A 135 -4.83 7.34 -4.20
N LEU A 136 -4.56 8.05 -3.10
CA LEU A 136 -4.49 7.45 -1.76
C LEU A 136 -5.88 7.07 -1.22
N ALA A 137 -6.90 7.85 -1.57
CA ALA A 137 -8.28 7.55 -1.18
C ALA A 137 -8.82 6.36 -1.98
N SER A 138 -8.52 6.29 -3.29
CA SER A 138 -8.85 5.14 -4.13
C SER A 138 -8.19 3.86 -3.65
N ASP A 139 -6.91 3.91 -3.27
CA ASP A 139 -6.25 2.77 -2.62
C ASP A 139 -6.94 2.37 -1.31
N TYR A 140 -7.35 3.33 -0.48
CA TYR A 140 -8.06 3.04 0.76
C TYR A 140 -9.39 2.33 0.48
N ASP A 141 -10.18 2.84 -0.46
CA ASP A 141 -11.47 2.26 -0.83
C ASP A 141 -11.29 0.83 -1.36
N TRP A 142 -10.39 0.63 -2.33
CA TRP A 142 -10.13 -0.70 -2.91
C TRP A 142 -9.58 -1.70 -1.91
N MET A 143 -8.71 -1.26 -0.99
CA MET A 143 -8.02 -2.18 -0.09
C MET A 143 -8.81 -2.42 1.21
N TYR A 144 -9.54 -1.44 1.73
CA TYR A 144 -10.04 -1.48 3.10
C TYR A 144 -11.54 -1.17 3.23
N ASP A 145 -12.22 -0.63 2.21
CA ASP A 145 -13.66 -0.31 2.24
C ASP A 145 -14.44 -0.90 1.05
N ASP A 146 -13.91 -1.96 0.43
CA ASP A 146 -14.43 -2.55 -0.81
C ASP A 146 -15.51 -3.63 -0.60
N GLY A 147 -15.73 -4.01 0.65
CA GLY A 147 -16.71 -5.02 1.03
C GLY A 147 -18.12 -4.48 1.25
N PHE A 148 -18.99 -5.39 1.68
CA PHE A 148 -20.40 -5.07 1.92
C PHE A 148 -20.58 -4.37 3.27
N GLY A 149 -20.85 -3.05 3.23
CA GLY A 149 -21.22 -2.25 4.41
C GLY A 149 -22.73 -2.24 4.72
N GLY A 150 -23.54 -2.93 3.91
CA GLY A 150 -25.00 -2.82 3.90
C GLY A 150 -25.53 -2.04 2.69
N VAL A 151 -26.83 -2.17 2.41
CA VAL A 151 -27.48 -1.47 1.28
C VAL A 151 -27.35 0.05 1.45
N GLY A 152 -26.78 0.72 0.45
CA GLY A 152 -26.52 2.17 0.46
C GLY A 152 -25.40 2.61 1.40
N ARG A 153 -24.59 1.66 1.91
CA ARG A 153 -23.45 1.93 2.82
C ARG A 153 -22.11 1.46 2.29
N THR A 154 -22.08 0.89 1.09
CA THR A 154 -20.83 0.60 0.34
C THR A 154 -20.76 1.53 -0.87
N LEU A 155 -19.56 1.99 -1.19
CA LEU A 155 -19.28 2.77 -2.40
C LEU A 155 -18.95 1.87 -3.60
N ASN A 156 -18.64 0.59 -3.35
CA ASN A 156 -18.47 -0.40 -4.41
C ASN A 156 -19.84 -0.75 -5.01
N VAL A 157 -20.06 -0.29 -6.24
CA VAL A 157 -21.33 -0.45 -6.97
C VAL A 157 -21.63 -1.90 -7.36
N ASP A 158 -20.61 -2.75 -7.45
CA ASP A 158 -20.74 -4.18 -7.76
C ASP A 158 -20.95 -5.02 -6.49
N CYS A 159 -20.68 -4.46 -5.31
CA CYS A 159 -20.93 -5.09 -4.01
C CYS A 159 -22.39 -4.91 -3.54
N THR A 160 -23.33 -5.48 -4.30
CA THR A 160 -24.78 -5.30 -4.09
C THR A 160 -25.36 -6.09 -2.91
N SER A 161 -24.63 -7.08 -2.39
CA SER A 161 -25.01 -7.89 -1.22
C SER A 161 -23.77 -8.47 -0.55
N ALA A 162 -23.88 -9.00 0.68
CA ALA A 162 -22.76 -9.61 1.41
C ALA A 162 -22.06 -10.76 0.68
N MET A 163 -22.70 -11.37 -0.32
CA MET A 163 -22.17 -12.47 -1.12
C MET A 163 -22.02 -12.11 -2.60
N ALA A 164 -22.16 -10.82 -2.97
CA ALA A 164 -22.00 -10.40 -4.35
C ALA A 164 -20.54 -10.61 -4.79
N PRO A 165 -20.28 -11.15 -5.99
CA PRO A 165 -18.92 -11.36 -6.50
C PRO A 165 -18.10 -10.08 -6.74
N GLY A 166 -18.69 -8.89 -6.61
CA GLY A 166 -17.98 -7.63 -6.70
C GLY A 166 -17.37 -7.18 -5.36
N CYS A 167 -17.81 -7.76 -4.24
CA CYS A 167 -17.31 -7.36 -2.92
C CYS A 167 -15.87 -7.82 -2.73
N TRP A 168 -14.96 -6.90 -2.43
CA TRP A 168 -13.52 -7.15 -2.32
C TRP A 168 -12.81 -7.53 -3.62
N GLU A 169 -13.45 -7.38 -4.77
CA GLU A 169 -12.86 -7.69 -6.08
C GLU A 169 -11.69 -6.74 -6.39
N HIS A 170 -11.80 -5.46 -6.02
CA HIS A 170 -10.72 -4.51 -6.26
C HIS A 170 -9.49 -4.85 -5.41
N ARG A 171 -9.70 -5.25 -4.14
CA ARG A 171 -8.61 -5.75 -3.27
C ARG A 171 -7.97 -6.99 -3.88
N ALA A 172 -8.79 -7.93 -4.37
CA ALA A 172 -8.31 -9.15 -4.99
C ALA A 172 -7.47 -8.86 -6.24
N ASN A 173 -7.89 -7.90 -7.06
CA ASN A 173 -7.16 -7.43 -8.23
C ASN A 173 -5.80 -6.81 -7.87
N ILE A 174 -5.76 -5.95 -6.85
CA ILE A 174 -4.52 -5.34 -6.34
C ILE A 174 -3.58 -6.40 -5.79
N LEU A 175 -4.10 -7.38 -5.03
CA LEU A 175 -3.31 -8.42 -4.36
C LEU A 175 -3.19 -9.72 -5.16
N ALA A 176 -3.56 -9.73 -6.44
CA ALA A 176 -3.53 -10.94 -7.24
C ALA A 176 -2.14 -11.59 -7.23
N GLU A 177 -2.13 -12.90 -7.00
CA GLU A 177 -0.96 -13.78 -6.92
C GLU A 177 -0.44 -14.12 -8.33
N TRP A 178 0.14 -13.11 -9.00
CA TRP A 178 0.54 -13.22 -10.40
C TRP A 178 1.51 -14.38 -10.65
N ARG A 179 2.54 -14.50 -9.82
CA ARG A 179 3.62 -15.48 -10.03
C ARG A 179 3.21 -16.90 -9.63
N THR A 180 2.52 -17.04 -8.50
CA THR A 180 2.20 -18.34 -7.90
C THR A 180 0.90 -18.94 -8.42
N ARG A 181 0.02 -18.13 -9.04
CA ARG A 181 -1.27 -18.62 -9.55
C ARG A 181 -1.58 -18.16 -10.97
N LEU A 182 -1.78 -16.86 -11.23
CA LEU A 182 -2.26 -16.41 -12.55
C LEU A 182 -1.36 -16.82 -13.73
N LEU A 183 -0.05 -16.86 -13.50
CA LEU A 183 0.95 -17.25 -14.50
C LEU A 183 1.56 -18.62 -14.21
N ALA A 184 1.09 -19.32 -13.16
CA ALA A 184 1.61 -20.63 -12.77
C ALA A 184 1.12 -21.70 -13.76
N GLY A 185 1.92 -21.91 -14.80
CA GLY A 185 1.60 -22.83 -15.90
C GLY A 185 1.76 -22.21 -17.28
N ILE A 186 2.05 -20.90 -17.35
CA ILE A 186 2.37 -20.25 -18.62
C ILE A 186 3.90 -20.18 -18.76
N PRO A 187 4.50 -20.95 -19.70
CA PRO A 187 5.95 -20.97 -19.86
C PRO A 187 6.52 -19.59 -20.20
N GLY A 188 7.76 -19.35 -19.77
CA GLY A 188 8.50 -18.12 -20.07
C GLY A 188 8.66 -17.19 -18.88
N THR A 189 9.38 -16.09 -19.13
CA THR A 189 9.51 -15.00 -18.16
C THR A 189 8.47 -13.95 -18.46
N TRP A 190 7.69 -13.58 -17.45
CA TRP A 190 6.60 -12.63 -17.57
C TRP A 190 6.93 -11.34 -16.83
N TYR A 191 6.63 -10.21 -17.46
CA TYR A 191 6.90 -8.88 -16.95
C TYR A 191 5.58 -8.18 -16.67
N LEU A 192 5.30 -7.94 -15.39
CA LEU A 192 4.11 -7.19 -15.00
C LEU A 192 4.22 -5.74 -15.45
N ALA A 193 3.14 -5.21 -15.99
CA ALA A 193 3.01 -3.85 -16.43
C ALA A 193 1.62 -3.33 -16.04
N ALA A 194 1.55 -2.04 -15.73
CA ALA A 194 0.29 -1.39 -15.43
C ALA A 194 0.03 -0.20 -16.35
N GLY A 195 -1.25 0.16 -16.39
CA GLY A 195 -1.70 1.49 -16.75
C GLY A 195 -2.42 2.10 -15.57
N ALA A 196 -2.24 3.40 -15.36
CA ALA A 196 -2.98 4.14 -14.35
C ALA A 196 -3.37 5.51 -14.88
N ALA A 197 -4.51 6.02 -14.42
CA ALA A 197 -4.95 7.35 -14.75
C ALA A 197 -5.86 7.93 -13.67
N GLN A 198 -5.82 9.24 -13.58
CA GLN A 198 -6.83 10.04 -12.90
C GLN A 198 -7.44 11.00 -13.91
N VAL A 199 -8.75 11.14 -13.89
CA VAL A 199 -9.45 12.19 -14.63
C VAL A 199 -10.47 12.87 -13.73
N THR A 200 -10.54 14.18 -13.83
CA THR A 200 -11.58 14.93 -13.14
C THR A 200 -12.91 14.73 -13.84
N VAL A 201 -13.93 14.27 -13.12
CA VAL A 201 -15.31 14.15 -13.63
C VAL A 201 -16.21 15.16 -12.94
N SER A 202 -17.13 15.77 -13.70
CA SER A 202 -18.14 16.67 -13.13
C SER A 202 -19.30 15.86 -12.60
N VAL A 203 -19.62 16.02 -11.31
CA VAL A 203 -20.82 15.45 -10.70
C VAL A 203 -22.02 16.38 -10.92
N GLY A 204 -23.08 15.88 -11.54
CA GLY A 204 -24.33 16.63 -11.73
C GLY A 204 -25.22 16.70 -10.47
N LEU A 205 -24.66 16.50 -9.28
CA LEU A 205 -25.42 16.43 -8.02
C LEU A 205 -25.16 17.65 -7.12
N PRO A 206 -26.21 18.21 -6.47
CA PRO A 206 -26.13 19.49 -5.75
C PRO A 206 -25.47 19.43 -4.35
N PHE A 207 -24.98 18.27 -3.89
CA PHE A 207 -24.47 18.11 -2.51
C PHE A 207 -23.04 17.56 -2.38
N SER A 208 -22.41 17.11 -3.47
CA SER A 208 -20.98 16.82 -3.52
C SER A 208 -20.24 18.05 -4.10
N GLY A 209 -18.99 18.27 -3.67
CA GLY A 209 -18.17 19.40 -4.17
C GLY A 209 -18.04 19.41 -5.70
N PRO A 210 -17.53 20.51 -6.30
CA PRO A 210 -17.66 20.74 -7.74
C PRO A 210 -16.88 19.75 -8.65
N ARG A 211 -16.04 18.87 -8.10
CA ARG A 211 -15.18 17.92 -8.80
C ARG A 211 -14.94 16.71 -7.90
N GLU A 212 -15.14 15.52 -8.44
CA GLU A 212 -14.59 14.28 -7.86
C GLU A 212 -13.56 13.74 -8.86
N GLU A 213 -12.47 13.19 -8.34
CA GLU A 213 -11.47 12.54 -9.16
C GLU A 213 -11.90 11.09 -9.43
N SER A 214 -11.67 10.65 -10.65
CA SER A 214 -11.93 9.29 -11.10
C SER A 214 -10.59 8.63 -11.37
N ASP A 215 -10.23 7.66 -10.53
CA ASP A 215 -8.98 6.92 -10.61
C ASP A 215 -9.23 5.54 -11.21
N ALA A 216 -8.32 5.09 -12.07
CA ALA A 216 -8.37 3.75 -12.62
C ALA A 216 -6.96 3.16 -12.74
N LEU A 217 -6.87 1.85 -12.54
CA LEU A 217 -5.66 1.06 -12.69
C LEU A 217 -6.00 -0.23 -13.44
N LEU A 218 -5.11 -0.68 -14.31
CA LEU A 218 -5.11 -2.05 -14.80
C LEU A 218 -3.71 -2.64 -14.75
N VAL A 219 -3.63 -3.96 -14.56
CA VAL A 219 -2.38 -4.70 -14.54
C VAL A 219 -2.48 -5.90 -15.47
N THR A 220 -1.43 -6.12 -16.25
CA THR A 220 -1.27 -7.28 -17.11
C THR A 220 0.18 -7.75 -17.15
N ALA A 221 0.46 -8.82 -17.88
CA ALA A 221 1.78 -9.40 -18.04
C ALA A 221 2.18 -9.49 -19.51
N TYR A 222 3.45 -9.22 -19.79
CA TYR A 222 4.04 -9.35 -21.13
C TYR A 222 5.11 -10.45 -21.16
N PRO A 223 5.24 -11.22 -22.27
CA PRO A 223 6.28 -12.23 -22.43
C PRO A 223 7.68 -11.64 -22.68
N SER A 224 7.76 -10.34 -22.95
CA SER A 224 8.98 -9.54 -23.05
C SER A 224 8.77 -8.19 -22.36
N PRO A 225 9.82 -7.53 -21.84
CA PRO A 225 9.66 -6.25 -21.16
C PRO A 225 9.10 -5.18 -22.12
N PRO A 226 7.93 -4.58 -21.83
CA PRO A 226 7.45 -3.44 -22.60
C PRO A 226 8.28 -2.19 -22.27
N THR A 227 8.09 -1.13 -23.06
CA THR A 227 8.65 0.19 -22.75
C THR A 227 7.90 0.80 -21.57
N TYR A 228 8.60 0.94 -20.44
CA TYR A 228 8.07 1.58 -19.25
C TYR A 228 8.31 3.10 -19.26
N VAL A 229 7.28 3.87 -18.89
CA VAL A 229 7.38 5.33 -18.70
C VAL A 229 7.76 5.70 -17.27
N TYR A 230 7.40 4.86 -16.31
CA TYR A 230 7.81 4.94 -14.91
C TYR A 230 7.93 3.54 -14.33
N THR A 231 8.89 3.30 -13.44
CA THR A 231 9.23 1.95 -12.96
C THR A 231 9.25 1.88 -11.44
N TRP A 232 9.03 0.68 -10.90
CA TRP A 232 9.17 0.45 -9.46
C TRP A 232 10.58 0.75 -8.96
N ARG A 233 11.60 0.49 -9.79
CA ARG A 233 12.98 0.86 -9.50
C ARG A 233 13.17 2.37 -9.30
N GLN A 234 12.50 3.22 -10.09
CA GLN A 234 12.54 4.67 -9.90
C GLN A 234 11.86 5.07 -8.58
N ALA A 235 10.71 4.48 -8.26
CA ALA A 235 10.02 4.72 -6.99
C ALA A 235 10.88 4.33 -5.77
N LEU A 236 11.53 3.17 -5.80
CA LEU A 236 12.46 2.72 -4.76
C LEU A 236 13.65 3.68 -4.61
N ALA A 237 14.22 4.13 -5.74
CA ALA A 237 15.31 5.12 -5.72
C ALA A 237 14.88 6.44 -5.07
N ALA A 238 13.61 6.83 -5.25
CA ALA A 238 12.99 8.00 -4.62
C ALA A 238 12.53 7.77 -3.16
N GLY A 239 12.68 6.56 -2.63
CA GLY A 239 12.47 6.23 -1.21
C GLY A 239 11.19 5.46 -0.90
N ALA A 240 10.42 4.98 -1.89
CA ALA A 240 9.24 4.15 -1.66
C ALA A 240 9.58 2.95 -0.75
N GLY A 241 8.75 2.70 0.26
CA GLY A 241 8.83 1.56 1.17
C GLY A 241 10.00 1.62 2.16
N ASN A 242 10.82 2.66 2.14
CA ASN A 242 12.03 2.74 2.94
C ASN A 242 11.86 3.69 4.14
N PRO A 243 11.90 3.22 5.39
CA PRO A 243 11.72 4.08 6.57
C PRO A 243 12.79 5.17 6.75
N ARG A 244 13.98 4.99 6.15
CA ARG A 244 15.08 5.97 6.22
C ARG A 244 15.01 7.00 5.10
N ARG A 245 14.39 6.64 3.97
CA ARG A 245 14.43 7.43 2.73
C ARG A 245 13.07 7.94 2.28
N GLY A 246 11.97 7.32 2.69
CA GLY A 246 10.61 7.73 2.38
C GLY A 246 10.04 8.74 3.37
N TRP A 247 8.81 9.15 3.10
CA TRP A 247 7.99 10.04 3.90
C TRP A 247 6.77 9.30 4.45
N SER A 248 6.47 9.52 5.72
CA SER A 248 5.22 9.11 6.38
C SER A 248 4.85 10.17 7.42
N PRO A 249 3.59 10.62 7.47
CA PRO A 249 3.13 11.62 8.44
C PRO A 249 3.04 11.06 9.88
N VAL A 250 3.01 9.73 10.04
CA VAL A 250 2.82 9.03 11.32
C VAL A 250 4.01 8.17 11.73
N ALA A 251 5.13 8.20 10.96
CA ALA A 251 6.33 7.48 11.34
C ALA A 251 6.78 7.89 12.76
N PRO A 252 6.88 6.92 13.70
CA PRO A 252 7.16 7.26 15.08
C PRO A 252 8.49 8.00 15.24
N SER A 253 8.50 9.02 16.09
CA SER A 253 9.69 9.81 16.44
C SER A 253 10.84 8.97 17.01
N TRP A 254 10.59 7.75 17.49
CA TRP A 254 11.58 6.82 18.03
C TRP A 254 12.41 6.06 16.97
N LEU A 255 12.05 6.15 15.67
CA LEU A 255 12.91 5.68 14.57
C LEU A 255 14.04 6.67 14.22
N LYS A 256 14.17 7.79 14.95
CA LYS A 256 15.45 8.52 15.01
C LYS A 256 16.48 7.60 15.65
N TRP A 257 17.25 6.90 14.82
CA TRP A 257 18.51 6.30 15.23
C TRP A 257 19.30 7.37 16.00
N VAL A 258 19.40 7.20 17.31
CA VAL A 258 20.43 7.88 18.09
C VAL A 258 21.73 7.36 17.50
N ARG A 259 22.44 8.20 16.72
CA ARG A 259 23.88 8.01 16.53
C ARG A 259 24.49 8.18 17.93
N ILE A 260 24.49 7.12 18.72
CA ILE A 260 25.47 7.00 19.78
C ILE A 260 26.77 6.82 19.00
N GLY A 261 27.53 7.91 18.87
CA GLY A 261 28.93 7.82 18.48
C GLY A 261 29.60 6.95 19.53
N LEU A 262 29.75 5.66 19.22
CA LEU A 262 30.75 4.87 19.89
C LEU A 262 32.04 5.22 19.18
N ASP A 263 32.82 6.08 19.82
CA ASP A 263 34.25 6.19 19.56
C ASP A 263 34.80 4.77 19.50
N ALA A 264 35.34 4.45 18.33
CA ALA A 264 35.96 3.18 18.03
C ALA A 264 37.29 3.12 18.78
N ASP A 265 37.25 2.98 20.11
CA ASP A 265 38.37 2.59 20.96
C ASP A 265 37.86 2.41 22.39
N ARG A 266 37.39 1.20 22.72
CA ARG A 266 37.55 0.46 24.00
C ARG A 266 36.36 -0.48 24.31
N VAL A 267 36.68 -1.79 24.25
CA VAL A 267 36.06 -2.95 24.92
C VAL A 267 34.80 -3.60 24.29
N PRO A 268 34.76 -4.94 24.13
CA PRO A 268 33.61 -5.65 23.58
C PRO A 268 32.56 -5.91 24.67
N LEU A 269 31.29 -5.64 24.40
CA LEU A 269 30.19 -6.08 25.26
C LEU A 269 29.05 -6.68 24.43
N VAL A 270 28.80 -7.95 24.77
CA VAL A 270 27.74 -8.86 24.37
C VAL A 270 26.40 -8.14 24.19
N MET A 271 25.81 -8.24 22.98
CA MET A 271 24.43 -7.82 22.72
C MET A 271 23.46 -8.63 23.58
N THR A 272 22.79 -7.98 24.53
CA THR A 272 21.54 -8.48 25.08
C THR A 272 20.43 -7.54 24.60
N ALA A 273 19.58 -8.04 23.71
CA ALA A 273 18.39 -7.32 23.26
C ALA A 273 17.38 -7.28 24.43
N VAL A 274 17.05 -6.08 24.91
CA VAL A 274 15.93 -5.90 25.84
C VAL A 274 14.67 -5.66 25.00
N LEU A 275 13.87 -6.72 24.84
CA LEU A 275 12.45 -6.63 24.52
C LEU A 275 11.74 -6.02 25.75
N VAL A 276 11.30 -4.76 25.66
CA VAL A 276 10.38 -4.21 26.65
C VAL A 276 8.97 -4.62 26.24
N ALA A 277 8.62 -5.87 26.55
CA ALA A 277 7.23 -6.26 26.73
C ALA A 277 6.76 -5.73 28.09
N GLY A 278 5.58 -5.12 28.13
CA GLY A 278 5.05 -4.54 29.36
C GLY A 278 4.91 -5.55 30.49
N LEU A 279 5.20 -5.11 31.73
CA LEU A 279 4.39 -5.30 32.94
C LEU A 279 5.20 -4.94 34.21
N SER A 280 4.50 -4.29 35.14
CA SER A 280 4.61 -4.41 36.59
C SER A 280 5.90 -3.99 37.32
N VAL A 281 5.74 -2.98 38.17
CA VAL A 281 6.71 -2.52 39.18
C VAL A 281 7.05 -3.66 40.15
N TRP A 282 8.33 -4.05 40.19
CA TRP A 282 8.92 -4.75 41.33
C TRP A 282 10.13 -3.96 41.84
N THR A 283 10.07 -3.56 43.10
CA THR A 283 11.14 -2.84 43.80
C THR A 283 12.26 -3.81 44.19
N LEU A 284 13.44 -3.65 43.61
CA LEU A 284 14.65 -4.39 44.02
C LEU A 284 15.40 -3.63 45.13
N LYS A 285 15.47 -4.23 46.33
CA LYS A 285 16.35 -3.80 47.42
C LYS A 285 17.82 -4.05 47.06
N ARG A 286 18.67 -3.04 47.26
CA ARG A 286 20.14 -3.13 47.11
C ARG A 286 20.76 -3.96 48.25
N LEU A 287 21.70 -4.84 47.93
CA LEU A 287 22.66 -5.42 48.88
C LEU A 287 24.05 -4.79 48.64
N PRO A 288 24.86 -4.57 49.70
CA PRO A 288 26.14 -3.87 49.58
C PRO A 288 27.30 -4.80 49.21
N LEU A 289 28.24 -4.26 48.43
CA LEU A 289 29.50 -4.87 48.02
C LEU A 289 30.46 -5.02 49.21
N ARG A 290 31.07 -6.20 49.36
CA ARG A 290 32.25 -6.41 50.22
C ARG A 290 33.52 -6.33 49.37
N THR A 291 34.43 -5.46 49.79
CA THR A 291 35.83 -5.36 49.34
C THR A 291 36.67 -6.48 49.98
N VAL A 292 37.59 -7.07 49.21
CA VAL A 292 38.68 -7.88 49.76
C VAL A 292 40.00 -7.38 49.18
N SER A 293 40.90 -7.03 50.11
CA SER A 293 42.24 -6.46 49.92
C SER A 293 43.25 -7.49 49.41
N ALA A 294 44.19 -7.01 48.59
CA ALA A 294 45.37 -7.71 48.11
C ALA A 294 46.37 -8.06 49.23
N ARG A 295 47.11 -9.15 49.05
CA ARG A 295 48.43 -9.37 49.66
C ARG A 295 49.42 -9.86 48.61
N SER A 296 50.54 -9.14 48.54
CA SER A 296 51.74 -9.46 47.77
C SER A 296 52.60 -10.51 48.48
N ARG A 297 53.39 -11.26 47.70
CA ARG A 297 54.82 -11.55 47.97
C ARG A 297 55.48 -12.27 46.79
N SER A 298 56.64 -11.74 46.42
CA SER A 298 57.64 -12.22 45.46
C SER A 298 58.60 -13.24 46.08
N ARG A 299 59.10 -14.22 45.32
CA ARG A 299 60.55 -14.41 44.98
C ARG A 299 60.80 -15.70 44.16
N TRP A 300 61.68 -15.53 43.18
CA TRP A 300 62.41 -16.44 42.26
C TRP A 300 63.37 -17.41 43.00
N PRO A 301 64.11 -18.33 42.33
CA PRO A 301 64.38 -18.49 40.88
C PRO A 301 63.71 -19.65 40.17
#